data_AF-A0A5R9FPF8-F1
#
_entry.id   AF-A0A5R9FPF8-F1
#
_cell.length_a   1.000
_cell.length_b   1.000
_cell.length_c   1.000
_cell.angle_alpha   90.00
_cell.angle_beta   90.00
_cell.angle_gamma   90.00
#
_symmetry.space_group_name_H-M   'P 1'
#
loop_
_entity.id
_entity.type
_entity.pdbx_description
1 polymer ?
#
loop_
_entity_poly.entity_id
_entity_poly.type
_entity_poly.pdbx_seq_one_letter_code
_entity_poly.pdbx_strand_id
1 'polypeptide(L)'
;MLARTADMVAEAEAGRLDATAERAREALAAMRALLDTVREGETERELRPQPTLQALDLLAHHCRATGRDVEIRLTDRVPERLPTVVDLAAYHAAETVLAAGGEEPAVLELDADDDKLTLTATGVPHSARPAVRERLAARVAALGGTLTTGPTGTVRLRLPLAPGGTARADAEGADGGPARGDGPPTAVAPVVEQGDDEEERER
;
A
#
# COMPACT_ATOMS: atom_id res chain seq x y z
N MET A 1 -26.57 -10.84 45.43
CA MET A 1 -27.09 -9.93 44.37
C MET A 1 -27.56 -8.59 44.94
N LEU A 2 -28.36 -8.59 46.02
CA LEU A 2 -28.92 -7.38 46.65
C LEU A 2 -27.90 -6.34 47.18
N ALA A 3 -26.72 -6.77 47.64
CA ALA A 3 -25.68 -5.86 48.15
C ALA A 3 -25.10 -4.96 47.04
N ARG A 4 -24.89 -5.50 45.82
CA ARG A 4 -24.39 -4.72 44.68
C ARG A 4 -25.40 -3.68 44.21
N THR A 5 -26.69 -3.98 44.27
CA THR A 5 -27.74 -3.01 43.97
C THR A 5 -27.87 -1.93 45.03
N ALA A 6 -27.68 -2.26 46.31
CA ALA A 6 -27.67 -1.25 47.39
C ALA A 6 -26.49 -0.29 47.26
N ASP A 7 -25.30 -0.80 46.91
CA ASP A 7 -24.12 0.04 46.62
C ASP A 7 -24.35 0.94 45.40
N MET A 8 -24.93 0.42 44.30
CA MET A 8 -25.26 1.26 43.14
C MET A 8 -26.30 2.34 43.46
N VAL A 9 -27.28 2.07 44.33
CA VAL A 9 -28.27 3.07 44.77
C VAL A 9 -27.60 4.14 45.63
N ALA A 10 -26.71 3.77 46.56
CA ALA A 10 -25.95 4.74 47.35
C ALA A 10 -25.01 5.60 46.49
N GLU A 11 -24.40 5.03 45.45
CA GLU A 11 -23.60 5.75 44.45
C GLU A 11 -24.44 6.69 43.57
N ALA A 12 -25.67 6.29 43.24
CA ALA A 12 -26.64 7.11 42.52
C ALA A 12 -27.14 8.29 43.36
N GLU A 13 -27.55 8.04 44.61
CA GLU A 13 -27.98 9.08 45.56
C GLU A 13 -26.87 10.08 45.87
N ALA A 14 -25.61 9.63 45.83
CA ALA A 14 -24.44 10.48 45.98
C ALA A 14 -24.04 11.23 44.68
N GLY A 15 -24.80 11.11 43.59
CA GLY A 15 -24.57 11.80 42.31
C GLY A 15 -23.32 11.37 41.55
N ARG A 16 -22.61 10.33 42.00
CA ARG A 16 -21.32 9.89 41.42
C ARG A 16 -21.50 9.17 40.09
N LEU A 17 -22.64 8.49 39.91
CA LEU A 17 -23.00 7.85 38.64
C LEU A 17 -23.35 8.88 37.56
N ASP A 18 -24.13 9.91 37.90
CA ASP A 18 -24.50 10.97 36.96
C ASP A 18 -23.26 11.75 36.49
N ALA A 19 -22.39 12.13 37.42
CA ALA A 19 -21.13 12.80 37.08
C ALA A 19 -20.21 11.94 36.19
N THR A 20 -20.27 10.61 36.32
CA THR A 20 -19.50 9.69 35.50
C THR A 20 -20.13 9.49 34.13
N ALA A 21 -21.46 9.41 34.06
CA ALA A 21 -22.20 9.35 32.81
C ALA A 21 -22.01 10.63 31.98
N GLU A 22 -22.02 11.80 32.62
CA GLU A 22 -21.76 13.07 31.93
C GLU A 22 -20.33 13.12 31.38
N ARG A 23 -19.32 12.77 32.19
CA ARG A 23 -17.93 12.68 31.69
C ARG A 23 -17.78 11.71 30.52
N ALA A 24 -18.50 10.58 30.53
CA ALA A 24 -18.48 9.63 29.43
C ALA A 24 -19.16 10.20 28.17
N ARG A 25 -20.28 10.91 28.31
CA ARG A 25 -20.97 11.60 27.21
C ARG A 25 -20.10 12.72 26.62
N GLU A 26 -19.45 13.52 27.46
CA GLU A 26 -18.51 14.56 27.03
C GLU A 26 -17.32 13.97 26.26
N ALA A 27 -16.71 12.89 26.78
CA ALA A 27 -15.61 12.23 26.09
C ALA A 27 -16.05 11.65 24.73
N LEU A 28 -17.22 11.03 24.64
CA LEU A 28 -17.78 10.53 23.38
C LEU A 28 -18.11 11.66 22.40
N ALA A 29 -18.65 12.78 22.89
CA ALA A 29 -18.90 13.96 22.09
C ALA A 29 -17.60 14.54 21.51
N ALA A 30 -16.54 14.61 22.33
CA ALA A 30 -15.21 15.04 21.88
C ALA A 30 -14.61 14.08 20.83
N MET A 31 -14.71 12.77 21.04
CA MET A 31 -14.26 11.78 20.05
C MET A 31 -15.06 11.89 18.74
N ARG A 32 -16.38 12.14 18.82
CA ARG A 32 -17.23 12.32 17.64
C ARG A 32 -16.88 13.59 16.87
N ALA A 33 -16.62 14.70 17.56
CA ALA A 33 -16.14 15.93 16.93
C ALA A 33 -14.79 15.73 16.21
N LEU A 34 -13.86 14.97 16.80
CA LEU A 34 -12.60 14.61 16.13
C LEU A 34 -12.85 13.76 14.87
N LEU A 35 -13.78 12.81 14.91
CA LEU A 35 -14.13 12.00 13.73
C LEU A 35 -14.86 12.81 12.66
N ASP A 36 -15.73 13.74 13.04
CA ASP A 36 -16.45 14.60 12.11
C ASP A 36 -15.48 15.53 11.37
N THR A 37 -14.44 16.08 12.03
CA THR A 37 -13.40 16.86 11.33
C THR A 37 -12.57 16.04 10.32
N VAL A 38 -12.29 14.76 10.63
CA VAL A 38 -11.66 13.84 9.67
C VAL A 38 -12.59 13.57 8.49
N ARG A 39 -13.88 13.39 8.73
CA ARG A 39 -14.91 13.15 7.71
C ARG A 39 -15.15 14.36 6.83
N GLU A 40 -15.22 15.57 7.39
CA GLU A 40 -15.44 16.81 6.63
C GLU A 40 -14.33 17.03 5.59
N GLY A 41 -13.08 16.72 5.94
CA GLY A 41 -11.96 16.72 4.99
C GLY A 41 -12.05 15.64 3.88
N GLU A 42 -12.90 14.63 4.05
CA GLU A 42 -13.22 13.61 3.04
C GLU A 42 -14.47 13.99 2.21
N THR A 43 -15.53 14.48 2.84
CA THR A 43 -16.79 14.90 2.17
C THR A 43 -16.59 16.11 1.26
N GLU A 44 -15.74 17.08 1.65
CA GLU A 44 -15.40 18.22 0.77
C GLU A 44 -14.61 17.77 -0.48
N ARG A 45 -13.97 16.58 -0.43
CA ARG A 45 -13.35 15.93 -1.59
C ARG A 45 -14.35 15.16 -2.45
N GLU A 46 -15.46 14.64 -1.89
CA GLU A 46 -16.49 13.88 -2.62
C GLU A 46 -17.28 14.72 -3.63
N LEU A 47 -17.32 16.06 -3.48
CA LEU A 47 -18.00 16.96 -4.42
C LEU A 47 -17.13 17.40 -5.61
N ARG A 48 -15.85 17.01 -5.63
CA ARG A 48 -15.01 17.16 -6.82
C ARG A 48 -15.01 15.84 -7.59
N PRO A 49 -14.91 15.87 -8.93
CA PRO A 49 -14.65 14.64 -9.68
C PRO A 49 -13.45 13.92 -9.07
N GLN A 50 -13.57 12.61 -8.87
CA GLN A 50 -12.54 11.84 -8.17
C GLN A 50 -11.17 12.04 -8.85
N PRO A 51 -10.13 12.37 -8.09
CA PRO A 51 -8.82 12.60 -8.67
C PRO A 51 -8.24 11.28 -9.19
N THR A 52 -7.66 11.34 -10.38
CA THR A 52 -6.97 10.21 -11.03
C THR A 52 -5.54 10.63 -11.38
N LEU A 53 -4.70 9.70 -11.81
CA LEU A 53 -3.35 9.98 -12.31
C LEU A 53 -3.37 10.98 -13.47
N GLN A 54 -4.47 11.06 -14.22
CA GLN A 54 -4.64 12.06 -15.29
C GLN A 54 -4.67 13.50 -14.74
N ALA A 55 -4.91 13.68 -13.44
CA ALA A 55 -4.85 14.98 -12.78
C ALA A 55 -3.45 15.36 -12.27
N LEU A 56 -2.42 14.52 -12.46
CA LEU A 56 -1.07 14.83 -12.01
C LEU A 56 -0.49 16.07 -12.68
N ASP A 57 -0.80 16.32 -13.95
CA ASP A 57 -0.36 17.54 -14.65
C ASP A 57 -0.90 18.81 -13.98
N LEU A 58 -2.15 18.76 -13.52
CA LEU A 58 -2.76 19.86 -12.78
C LEU A 58 -2.09 20.04 -11.41
N LEU A 59 -1.76 18.94 -10.73
CA LEU A 59 -1.02 18.97 -9.47
C LEU A 59 0.38 19.61 -9.66
N ALA A 60 1.11 19.23 -10.71
CA ALA A 60 2.39 19.84 -11.05
C ALA A 60 2.25 21.33 -11.39
N HIS A 61 1.21 21.70 -12.12
CA HIS A 61 0.90 23.10 -12.42
C HIS A 61 0.64 23.90 -11.15
N HIS A 62 -0.14 23.36 -10.20
CA HIS A 62 -0.40 24.01 -8.93
C HIS A 62 0.88 24.21 -8.11
N CYS A 63 1.76 23.21 -8.02
CA CYS A 63 3.04 23.35 -7.34
C CYS A 63 3.92 24.43 -7.99
N ARG A 64 3.98 24.50 -9.32
CA ARG A 64 4.73 25.55 -10.04
C ARG A 64 4.14 26.94 -9.83
N ALA A 65 2.81 27.07 -9.76
CA ALA A 65 2.16 28.33 -9.43
C ALA A 65 2.52 28.84 -8.02
N THR A 66 2.87 27.93 -7.09
CA THR A 66 3.38 28.28 -5.76
C THR A 66 4.89 28.57 -5.72
N GLY A 67 5.56 28.60 -6.88
CA GLY A 67 6.99 28.94 -7.00
C GLY A 67 7.94 27.76 -6.89
N ARG A 68 7.43 26.53 -6.81
CA ARG A 68 8.27 25.32 -6.72
C ARG A 68 8.31 24.60 -8.06
N ASP A 69 9.51 24.34 -8.55
CA ASP A 69 9.69 23.55 -9.78
C ASP A 69 9.36 22.08 -9.52
N VAL A 70 8.40 21.54 -10.26
CA VAL A 70 7.94 20.15 -10.12
C VAL A 70 7.78 19.55 -11.51
N GLU A 71 8.50 18.46 -11.72
CA GLU A 71 8.40 17.64 -12.92
C GLU A 71 7.74 16.31 -12.58
N ILE A 72 6.74 15.92 -13.37
CA ILE A 72 6.09 14.62 -13.25
C ILE A 72 6.26 13.87 -14.56
N ARG A 73 6.74 12.64 -14.49
CA ARG A 73 7.00 11.77 -15.62
C ARG A 73 6.25 10.47 -15.45
N LEU A 74 5.46 10.09 -16.46
CA LEU A 74 4.90 8.76 -16.59
C LEU A 74 5.67 8.04 -17.70
N THR A 75 6.17 6.84 -17.42
CA THR A 75 6.78 6.02 -18.47
C THR A 75 5.70 5.43 -19.38
N ASP A 76 6.08 5.05 -20.60
CA ASP A 76 5.18 4.37 -21.56
C ASP A 76 4.66 3.01 -21.06
N ARG A 77 5.22 2.48 -19.96
CA ARG A 77 4.78 1.24 -19.34
C ARG A 77 3.56 1.43 -18.44
N VAL A 78 3.28 2.65 -17.99
CA VAL A 78 2.12 2.92 -17.13
C VAL A 78 0.84 2.79 -17.96
N PRO A 79 -0.10 1.88 -17.59
CA PRO A 79 -1.35 1.73 -18.31
C PRO A 79 -2.17 3.03 -18.33
N GLU A 80 -2.81 3.34 -19.47
CA GLU A 80 -3.72 4.48 -19.57
C GLU A 80 -4.89 4.42 -18.57
N ARG A 81 -5.31 3.20 -18.22
CA ARG A 81 -6.33 2.93 -17.21
C ARG A 81 -5.79 1.99 -16.15
N LEU A 82 -5.69 2.52 -14.94
CA LEU A 82 -5.36 1.74 -13.76
C LEU A 82 -6.64 1.25 -13.06
N PRO A 83 -6.54 0.18 -12.24
CA PRO A 83 -7.58 -0.12 -11.28
C PRO A 83 -7.85 1.11 -10.40
N THR A 84 -9.12 1.49 -10.23
CA THR A 84 -9.52 2.73 -9.55
C THR A 84 -8.89 2.90 -8.17
N VAL A 85 -8.78 1.81 -7.40
CA VAL A 85 -8.19 1.85 -6.04
C VAL A 85 -6.70 2.19 -6.10
N VAL A 86 -5.98 1.66 -7.09
CA VAL A 86 -4.54 1.93 -7.30
C VAL A 86 -4.34 3.35 -7.82
N ASP A 87 -5.18 3.78 -8.75
CA ASP A 87 -5.19 5.14 -9.31
C ASP A 87 -5.32 6.20 -8.21
N LEU A 88 -6.35 6.07 -7.36
CA LEU A 88 -6.58 6.95 -6.21
C LEU A 88 -5.44 6.91 -5.20
N ALA A 89 -4.95 5.71 -4.87
CA ALA A 89 -3.86 5.55 -3.92
C ALA A 89 -2.57 6.22 -4.43
N ALA A 90 -2.27 6.06 -5.72
CA ALA A 90 -1.10 6.65 -6.36
C ALA A 90 -1.21 8.17 -6.45
N TYR A 91 -2.37 8.71 -6.86
CA TYR A 91 -2.61 10.16 -6.87
C TYR A 91 -2.41 10.78 -5.48
N HIS A 92 -3.05 10.24 -4.45
CA HIS A 92 -2.92 10.81 -3.11
C HIS A 92 -1.54 10.59 -2.47
N ALA A 93 -0.83 9.52 -2.86
CA ALA A 93 0.57 9.36 -2.49
C ALA A 93 1.42 10.47 -3.14
N ALA A 94 1.24 10.74 -4.43
CA ALA A 94 1.89 11.83 -5.13
C ALA A 94 1.59 13.19 -4.47
N GLU A 95 0.32 13.49 -4.21
CA GLU A 95 -0.12 14.70 -3.52
C GLU A 95 0.54 14.84 -2.15
N THR A 96 0.53 13.78 -1.34
CA THR A 96 1.13 13.79 0.00
C THR A 96 2.64 14.02 -0.07
N VAL A 97 3.33 13.37 -1.00
CA VAL A 97 4.78 13.49 -1.18
C VAL A 97 5.15 14.89 -1.67
N LEU A 98 4.42 15.45 -2.63
CA LEU A 98 4.67 16.78 -3.15
C LEU A 98 4.34 17.86 -2.11
N ALA A 99 3.24 17.73 -1.36
CA ALA A 99 2.91 18.62 -0.26
C ALA A 99 3.93 18.58 0.89
N ALA A 100 4.58 17.42 1.08
CA ALA A 100 5.68 17.25 2.03
C ALA A 100 7.05 17.61 1.42
N GLY A 101 7.10 18.25 0.26
CA GLY A 101 8.36 18.74 -0.29
C GLY A 101 8.82 20.05 0.36
N GLY A 102 10.11 20.36 0.19
CA GLY A 102 10.67 21.68 0.55
C GLY A 102 10.55 22.67 -0.61
N GLU A 103 11.40 23.69 -0.62
CA GLU A 103 11.51 24.63 -1.75
C GLU A 103 12.33 24.08 -2.92
N GLU A 104 13.00 22.94 -2.71
CA GLU A 104 13.81 22.28 -3.73
C GLU A 104 12.96 21.77 -4.91
N PRO A 105 13.53 21.79 -6.14
CA PRO A 105 12.91 21.16 -7.29
C PRO A 105 12.59 19.69 -7.02
N ALA A 106 11.40 19.25 -7.43
CA ALA A 106 10.94 17.89 -7.24
C ALA A 106 10.79 17.16 -8.56
N VAL A 107 11.16 15.87 -8.58
CA VAL A 107 10.83 14.98 -9.71
C VAL A 107 10.01 13.83 -9.18
N LEU A 108 8.89 13.56 -9.84
CA LEU A 108 8.02 12.42 -9.58
C LEU A 108 7.97 11.53 -10.81
N GLU A 109 8.45 10.30 -10.69
CA GLU A 109 8.47 9.32 -11.77
C GLU A 109 7.53 8.17 -11.44
N LEU A 110 6.62 7.88 -12.35
CA LEU A 110 5.70 6.75 -12.29
C LEU A 110 6.08 5.75 -13.36
N ASP A 111 6.30 4.53 -12.92
CA ASP A 111 6.70 3.40 -13.75
C ASP A 111 5.85 2.19 -13.41
N ALA A 112 5.58 1.35 -14.40
CA ALA A 112 4.87 0.10 -14.17
C ALA A 112 5.71 -1.08 -14.69
N ASP A 113 5.68 -2.15 -13.91
CA ASP A 113 6.03 -3.50 -14.34
C ASP A 113 4.75 -4.35 -14.41
N ASP A 114 4.87 -5.61 -14.80
CA ASP A 114 3.71 -6.47 -15.12
C ASP A 114 2.69 -6.57 -13.97
N ASP A 115 3.13 -6.45 -12.71
CA ASP A 115 2.27 -6.62 -11.54
C ASP A 115 2.24 -5.42 -10.59
N LYS A 116 3.07 -4.38 -10.79
CA LYS A 116 3.19 -3.26 -9.84
C LYS A 116 3.37 -1.91 -10.50
N LEU A 117 2.72 -0.92 -9.91
CA LEU A 117 3.00 0.49 -10.11
C LEU A 117 4.06 0.93 -9.10
N THR A 118 5.14 1.52 -9.59
CA THR A 118 6.19 2.13 -8.78
C THR A 118 6.15 3.64 -8.95
N LEU A 119 6.05 4.35 -7.83
CA LEU A 119 6.17 5.80 -7.78
C LEU A 119 7.48 6.15 -7.07
N THR A 120 8.32 6.94 -7.71
CA THR A 120 9.60 7.42 -7.19
C THR A 120 9.59 8.93 -7.13
N ALA A 121 9.92 9.50 -5.98
CA ALA A 121 10.00 10.94 -5.81
C ALA A 121 11.38 11.35 -5.28
N THR A 122 11.93 12.41 -5.84
CA THR A 122 13.17 13.06 -5.41
C THR A 122 12.91 14.55 -5.15
N GLY A 123 13.82 15.21 -4.42
CA GLY A 123 13.62 16.62 -4.02
C GLY A 123 12.48 16.80 -3.02
N VAL A 124 12.21 15.77 -2.21
CA VAL A 124 11.13 15.74 -1.20
C VAL A 124 11.69 15.46 0.20
N PRO A 125 12.63 16.29 0.70
CA PRO A 125 13.40 16.03 1.92
C PRO A 125 12.53 15.79 3.15
N HIS A 126 11.35 16.40 3.21
CA HIS A 126 10.46 16.27 4.38
C HIS A 126 9.51 15.07 4.30
N SER A 127 9.51 14.31 3.21
CA SER A 127 8.71 13.08 3.11
C SER A 127 9.22 11.94 4.00
N ALA A 128 10.48 12.02 4.45
CA ALA A 128 11.05 11.10 5.44
C ALA A 128 10.62 11.41 6.89
N ARG A 129 9.93 12.54 7.14
CA ARG A 129 9.43 12.88 8.49
C ARG A 129 8.43 11.81 8.97
N PRO A 130 8.43 11.44 10.27
CA PRO A 130 7.62 10.33 10.78
C PRO A 130 6.13 10.37 10.39
N ALA A 131 5.46 11.51 10.60
CA ALA A 131 4.04 11.65 10.30
C ALA A 131 3.69 11.49 8.80
N VAL A 132 4.56 11.99 7.91
CA VAL A 132 4.36 11.84 6.46
C VAL A 132 4.60 10.39 6.05
N ARG A 133 5.69 9.80 6.55
CA ARG A 133 6.04 8.40 6.28
C ARG A 133 4.95 7.44 6.76
N GLU A 134 4.40 7.64 7.96
CA GLU A 134 3.31 6.83 8.51
C GLU A 134 2.05 6.93 7.66
N ARG A 135 1.69 8.14 7.22
CA ARG A 135 0.54 8.36 6.33
C ARG A 135 0.73 7.66 4.97
N LEU A 136 1.90 7.79 4.37
CA LEU A 136 2.23 7.11 3.12
C LEU A 136 2.25 5.59 3.29
N ALA A 137 2.83 5.10 4.39
CA ALA A 137 2.90 3.68 4.70
C ALA A 137 1.50 3.07 4.89
N ALA A 138 0.64 3.72 5.67
CA ALA A 138 -0.73 3.28 5.87
C ALA A 138 -1.50 3.21 4.54
N ARG A 139 -1.34 4.22 3.67
CA ARG A 139 -2.00 4.28 2.36
C ARG A 139 -1.58 3.13 1.45
N VAL A 140 -0.27 2.86 1.32
CA VAL A 140 0.19 1.77 0.45
C VAL A 140 -0.09 0.39 1.05
N ALA A 141 0.01 0.24 2.38
CA ALA A 141 -0.23 -1.02 3.05
C ALA A 141 -1.69 -1.49 2.91
N ALA A 142 -2.65 -0.56 2.85
CA ALA A 142 -4.06 -0.88 2.61
C ALA A 142 -4.31 -1.62 1.28
N LEU A 143 -3.40 -1.49 0.31
CA LEU A 143 -3.45 -2.20 -0.97
C LEU A 143 -2.44 -3.36 -1.05
N GLY A 144 -1.73 -3.70 0.03
CA GLY A 144 -0.63 -4.67 -0.01
C GLY A 144 0.65 -4.13 -0.66
N GLY A 145 0.77 -2.81 -0.78
CA GLY A 145 1.95 -2.13 -1.30
C GLY A 145 3.05 -1.92 -0.25
N THR A 146 4.17 -1.34 -0.69
CA THR A 146 5.34 -1.09 0.16
C THR A 146 5.86 0.33 0.01
N LEU A 147 6.39 0.89 1.09
CA LEU A 147 7.07 2.19 1.11
C LEU A 147 8.53 2.02 1.49
N THR A 148 9.42 2.64 0.73
CA THR A 148 10.84 2.77 1.06
C THR A 148 11.24 4.24 0.98
N THR A 149 12.07 4.67 1.92
CA THR A 149 12.62 6.03 1.97
C THR A 149 14.13 5.92 1.88
N GLY A 150 14.71 6.57 0.88
CA GLY A 150 16.14 6.59 0.63
C GLY A 150 16.85 7.78 1.31
N PRO A 151 18.19 7.84 1.16
CA PRO A 151 18.97 9.02 1.52
C PRO A 151 18.43 10.27 0.82
N THR A 152 18.72 11.46 1.37
CA THR A 152 18.31 12.75 0.76
C THR A 152 16.81 12.95 0.54
N GLY A 153 15.97 12.17 1.24
CA GLY A 153 14.52 12.28 1.14
C GLY A 153 13.92 11.70 -0.13
N THR A 154 14.61 10.80 -0.82
CA THR A 154 13.98 10.02 -1.89
C THR A 154 12.88 9.13 -1.31
N VAL A 155 11.74 9.07 -1.98
CA VAL A 155 10.64 8.17 -1.60
C VAL A 155 10.36 7.23 -2.76
N ARG A 156 10.18 5.94 -2.47
CA ARG A 156 9.72 4.96 -3.45
C ARG A 156 8.57 4.16 -2.88
N LEU A 157 7.44 4.22 -3.55
CA LEU A 157 6.22 3.48 -3.24
C LEU A 157 5.99 2.42 -4.31
N ARG A 158 5.50 1.25 -3.91
CA ARG A 158 5.08 0.18 -4.83
C ARG A 158 3.66 -0.23 -4.49
N LEU A 159 2.80 -0.31 -5.51
CA LEU A 159 1.40 -0.71 -5.39
C LEU A 159 1.15 -1.87 -6.36
N PRO A 160 0.46 -2.94 -5.96
CA PRO A 160 0.10 -4.00 -6.88
C PRO A 160 -0.98 -3.54 -7.87
N LEU A 161 -0.80 -3.84 -9.16
CA LEU A 161 -1.73 -3.55 -10.24
C LEU A 161 -2.82 -4.61 -10.38
N ALA A 162 -2.52 -5.85 -10.02
CA ALA A 162 -3.55 -6.84 -9.77
C ALA A 162 -4.08 -6.62 -8.35
N PRO A 163 -5.40 -6.63 -8.10
CA PRO A 163 -5.88 -6.79 -6.74
C PRO A 163 -5.29 -8.12 -6.26
N GLY A 164 -4.37 -8.04 -5.30
CA GLY A 164 -3.93 -9.21 -4.58
C GLY A 164 -5.19 -9.81 -3.98
N GLY A 165 -5.73 -10.83 -4.63
CA GLY A 165 -6.65 -11.75 -3.98
C GLY A 165 -5.95 -12.11 -2.70
N THR A 166 -6.57 -11.75 -1.57
CA THR A 166 -6.18 -12.31 -0.29
C THR A 166 -6.05 -13.80 -0.55
N ALA A 167 -4.81 -14.31 -0.46
CA ALA A 167 -4.55 -15.74 -0.44
C ALA A 167 -5.29 -16.27 0.79
N ARG A 168 -6.56 -16.58 0.57
CA ARG A 168 -7.40 -17.32 1.49
C ARG A 168 -6.74 -18.67 1.55
N ALA A 169 -6.12 -18.94 2.69
CA ALA A 169 -5.44 -20.16 3.03
C ALA A 169 -6.08 -21.36 2.29
N ASP A 170 -5.34 -21.89 1.33
CA ASP A 170 -5.50 -23.24 0.84
C ASP A 170 -5.20 -24.17 2.00
N ALA A 171 -6.23 -24.50 2.77
CA ALA A 171 -6.24 -25.66 3.63
C ALA A 171 -7.68 -26.18 3.73
N GLU A 172 -7.79 -27.48 3.44
CA GLU A 172 -8.86 -28.39 3.88
C GLU A 172 -10.07 -28.54 2.92
N GLY A 173 -10.24 -29.66 2.20
CA GLY A 173 -9.52 -30.92 2.24
C GLY A 173 -9.70 -31.75 0.96
N ALA A 174 -8.61 -32.38 0.53
CA ALA A 174 -8.63 -33.50 -0.39
C ALA A 174 -8.44 -34.77 0.46
N ASP A 175 -9.55 -35.42 0.77
CA ASP A 175 -9.61 -36.73 1.41
C ASP A 175 -9.32 -37.83 0.37
N GLY A 176 -8.24 -38.57 0.60
CA GLY A 176 -8.21 -40.03 0.60
C GLY A 176 -8.24 -40.83 -0.72
N GLY A 177 -7.12 -41.50 -1.04
CA GLY A 177 -7.15 -42.77 -1.79
C GLY A 177 -5.86 -43.20 -2.48
N PRO A 178 -5.14 -44.26 -2.03
CA PRO A 178 -3.76 -44.53 -2.41
C PRO A 178 -3.62 -45.50 -3.61
N ALA A 179 -2.61 -45.28 -4.45
CA ALA A 179 -2.09 -46.30 -5.36
C ALA A 179 -0.69 -46.71 -4.90
N ARG A 180 -0.61 -47.97 -4.42
CA ARG A 180 0.60 -48.67 -4.01
C ARG A 180 1.59 -48.74 -5.18
N GLY A 181 2.86 -48.47 -4.88
CA GLY A 181 3.97 -48.85 -5.75
C GLY A 181 4.28 -50.33 -5.65
N ASP A 182 4.77 -50.92 -6.73
CA ASP A 182 5.81 -51.93 -6.70
C ASP A 182 6.49 -52.04 -8.08
N GLY A 183 7.81 -52.19 -8.10
CA GLY A 183 8.60 -52.39 -9.33
C GLY A 183 10.00 -51.75 -9.30
N PRO A 184 11.09 -52.54 -9.18
CA PRO A 184 12.45 -52.03 -8.94
C PRO A 184 13.21 -51.65 -10.22
N PRO A 185 14.29 -50.84 -10.13
CA PRO A 185 15.13 -50.51 -11.27
C PRO A 185 16.18 -51.62 -11.54
N THR A 186 16.23 -52.12 -12.77
CA THR A 186 17.36 -52.92 -13.29
C THR A 186 18.23 -52.05 -14.16
N ALA A 187 19.50 -51.94 -13.77
CA ALA A 187 20.60 -51.45 -14.59
C ALA A 187 21.32 -52.62 -15.28
N VAL A 188 22.26 -52.26 -16.18
CA VAL A 188 23.28 -53.08 -16.89
C VAL A 188 22.88 -53.51 -18.31
N ALA A 189 23.65 -53.34 -19.40
CA ALA A 189 24.84 -52.55 -19.75
C ALA A 189 25.00 -52.60 -21.32
N PRO A 190 26.17 -52.43 -21.97
CA PRO A 190 26.32 -51.64 -23.19
C PRO A 190 26.40 -52.50 -24.47
N VAL A 191 26.22 -51.87 -25.64
CA VAL A 191 26.66 -52.44 -26.92
C VAL A 191 27.76 -51.57 -27.50
N VAL A 192 28.87 -52.23 -27.80
CA VAL A 192 30.07 -51.75 -28.49
C VAL A 192 29.89 -52.05 -29.98
N GLU A 193 30.16 -51.07 -30.83
CA GLU A 193 30.54 -51.24 -32.25
C GLU A 193 31.27 -49.93 -32.60
N GLN A 194 32.60 -49.81 -32.49
CA GLN A 194 33.71 -50.35 -33.31
C GLN A 194 33.63 -49.98 -34.80
N GLY A 195 34.71 -49.38 -35.29
CA GLY A 195 34.88 -48.72 -36.59
C GLY A 195 35.49 -47.33 -36.37
N ASP A 196 36.80 -47.20 -36.09
CA ASP A 196 37.93 -47.25 -37.05
C ASP A 196 37.63 -46.33 -38.25
N ASP A 197 38.42 -45.39 -38.71
CA ASP A 197 39.81 -44.97 -38.51
C ASP A 197 39.85 -43.59 -39.23
N GLU A 198 40.46 -42.56 -38.64
CA GLU A 198 41.81 -42.07 -38.97
C GLU A 198 41.72 -40.68 -39.64
N GLU A 199 42.57 -39.79 -39.12
CA GLU A 199 43.42 -38.86 -39.86
C GLU A 199 42.76 -37.85 -40.83
N GLU A 200 43.11 -36.56 -40.87
CA GLU A 200 44.37 -35.91 -40.57
C GLU A 200 44.12 -34.39 -40.73
N ARG A 201 44.83 -33.60 -39.93
CA ARG A 201 45.43 -32.29 -40.30
C ARG A 201 44.48 -31.13 -40.63
N GLU A 202 44.43 -30.13 -39.77
CA GLU A 202 45.36 -28.99 -39.78
C GLU A 202 45.22 -28.12 -41.05
N ARG A 203 44.32 -27.12 -40.99
CA ARG A 203 44.58 -25.67 -41.26
C ARG A 203 43.29 -24.86 -41.31
#